data_AF-A0A4U7DJB7-F1
#
_entry.id   AF-A0A4U7DJB7-F1
#
_cell.length_a   1.000
_cell.length_b   1.000
_cell.length_c   1.000
_cell.angle_alpha   90.00
_cell.angle_beta   90.00
_cell.angle_gamma   90.00
#
_symmetry.space_group_name_H-M   'P 1'
#
loop_
_entity.id
_entity.type
_entity.pdbx_description
1 polymer ?
#
loop_
_entity_poly.entity_id
_entity_poly.type
_entity_poly.pdbx_seq_one_letter_code
_entity_poly.pdbx_strand_id
1 'polypeptide(L)'
;MSDTDATHDDPPVGWGGNLSSASERDVHRGRLYEALATAFDRPRGTAADAERDPDPTVLGEVIGEAAAAVADGDADGDDGRSDLTGAAAAVADRLPDDPTALERTFARTFGVETDGAVDRYEVAYAPGGVTVNTDRMADAAGFYRAFGLENADGARDRADAISVELEFCSHLAAQRAYLREEGDGTGVERVTDATAAFIEDHVGRWVPRFAADVREAADGGPFPALADVLEAFVDREADRFGVDPEVFEARPDGPVESLTGVDTDADGRLNVSCGAGGGADASGPADHPAATGCGAAGREDFTGSPGQRAATPTAGRGTPEPSDGASERPGGTPDPEQEGTAGAADDDRSASEGLPSEPPSG
;
A
#
# COMPACT_ATOMS: atom_id res chain seq x y z
N MET A 1 35.34 42.24 -14.72
CA MET A 1 34.61 41.86 -15.94
C MET A 1 35.31 40.64 -16.52
N SER A 2 34.84 39.41 -16.40
CA SER A 2 33.80 38.81 -15.57
C SER A 2 34.25 37.36 -15.47
N ASP A 3 34.34 36.85 -14.24
CA ASP A 3 34.30 35.42 -13.98
C ASP A 3 32.92 34.90 -14.41
N THR A 4 32.90 33.78 -15.11
CA THR A 4 31.69 32.95 -15.24
C THR A 4 32.16 31.52 -15.07
N ASP A 5 32.35 31.16 -13.81
CA ASP A 5 32.47 29.79 -13.35
C ASP A 5 31.05 29.19 -13.39
N ALA A 6 30.76 28.47 -14.47
CA ALA A 6 29.57 27.64 -14.57
C ALA A 6 29.91 26.34 -13.84
N THR A 7 29.38 26.20 -12.62
CA THR A 7 29.35 24.94 -11.87
C THR A 7 28.67 23.88 -12.74
N HIS A 8 29.48 23.01 -13.32
CA HIS A 8 29.06 21.73 -13.87
C HIS A 8 28.69 20.87 -12.67
N ASP A 9 27.38 20.64 -12.46
CA ASP A 9 26.92 19.55 -11.60
C ASP A 9 27.37 18.25 -12.28
N ASP A 10 28.49 17.69 -11.80
CA ASP A 10 28.87 16.33 -12.14
C ASP A 10 27.76 15.40 -11.64
N PRO A 11 27.24 14.47 -12.48
CA PRO A 11 26.30 13.47 -12.01
C PRO A 11 26.96 12.62 -10.91
N PRO A 12 26.22 12.20 -9.87
CA PRO A 12 26.79 11.40 -8.79
C PRO A 12 27.46 10.16 -9.36
N VAL A 13 28.68 9.96 -8.89
CA VAL A 13 29.67 9.02 -9.40
C VAL A 13 29.16 7.58 -9.18
N GLY A 14 28.81 6.91 -10.28
CA GLY A 14 28.91 5.47 -10.49
C GLY A 14 28.32 4.53 -9.42
N TRP A 15 27.16 3.96 -9.73
CA TRP A 15 26.68 2.68 -9.19
C TRP A 15 27.54 1.51 -9.71
N GLY A 16 28.85 1.55 -9.47
CA GLY A 16 29.84 0.57 -9.95
C GLY A 16 30.64 -0.13 -8.84
N GLY A 17 30.30 0.13 -7.57
CA GLY A 17 30.82 -0.61 -6.42
C GLY A 17 29.92 -1.80 -6.09
N ASN A 18 30.50 -2.86 -5.50
CA ASN A 18 29.69 -3.92 -4.91
C ASN A 18 28.92 -3.34 -3.73
N LEU A 19 27.62 -3.61 -3.63
CA LEU A 19 26.79 -3.18 -2.51
C LEU A 19 27.35 -3.73 -1.19
N SER A 20 27.12 -3.02 -0.09
CA SER A 20 27.39 -3.59 1.23
C SER A 20 26.49 -4.81 1.48
N SER A 21 26.93 -5.78 2.27
CA SER A 21 26.11 -6.98 2.55
C SER A 21 24.77 -6.65 3.23
N ALA A 22 24.70 -5.53 3.95
CA ALA A 22 23.45 -5.04 4.53
C ALA A 22 22.49 -4.51 3.46
N SER A 23 23.00 -3.78 2.47
CA SER A 23 22.21 -3.30 1.33
C SER A 23 21.80 -4.43 0.41
N GLU A 24 22.67 -5.42 0.16
CA GLU A 24 22.32 -6.64 -0.58
C GLU A 24 21.13 -7.35 0.07
N ARG A 25 21.16 -7.52 1.41
CA ARG A 25 20.02 -8.10 2.15
C ARG A 25 18.74 -7.29 1.99
N ASP A 26 18.81 -5.97 2.07
CA ASP A 26 17.64 -5.10 1.86
C ASP A 26 17.11 -5.19 0.42
N VAL A 27 17.98 -5.31 -0.59
CA VAL A 27 17.58 -5.53 -1.99
C VAL A 27 16.86 -6.87 -2.16
N HIS A 28 17.39 -7.95 -1.59
CA HIS A 28 16.73 -9.27 -1.69
C HIS A 28 15.36 -9.28 -1.03
N ARG A 29 15.19 -8.61 0.11
CA ARG A 29 13.88 -8.43 0.75
C ARG A 29 12.92 -7.60 -0.10
N GLY A 30 13.39 -6.49 -0.68
CA GLY A 30 12.60 -5.69 -1.61
C GLY A 30 12.12 -6.50 -2.81
N ARG A 31 13.00 -7.34 -3.40
CA ARG A 31 12.62 -8.24 -4.51
C ARG A 31 11.55 -9.26 -4.10
N LEU A 32 11.60 -9.80 -2.88
CA LEU A 32 10.58 -10.73 -2.41
C LEU A 32 9.24 -10.04 -2.16
N TYR A 33 9.24 -8.85 -1.53
CA TYR A 33 8.03 -8.02 -1.40
C TYR A 33 7.40 -7.71 -2.76
N GLU A 34 8.19 -7.24 -3.71
CA GLU A 34 7.72 -6.89 -5.06
C GLU A 34 7.14 -8.09 -5.81
N ALA A 35 7.80 -9.24 -5.73
CA ALA A 35 7.34 -10.46 -6.38
C ALA A 35 6.01 -10.94 -5.78
N LEU A 36 5.87 -10.91 -4.45
CA LEU A 36 4.60 -11.24 -3.79
C LEU A 36 3.51 -10.22 -4.12
N ALA A 37 3.82 -8.93 -4.13
CA ALA A 37 2.89 -7.89 -4.54
C ALA A 37 2.36 -8.12 -5.96
N THR A 38 3.27 -8.39 -6.89
CA THR A 38 2.98 -8.73 -8.28
C THR A 38 2.12 -9.98 -8.40
N ALA A 39 2.36 -10.99 -7.55
CA ALA A 39 1.59 -12.23 -7.54
C ALA A 39 0.13 -12.06 -7.06
N PHE A 40 -0.10 -11.13 -6.13
CA PHE A 40 -1.43 -10.83 -5.56
C PHE A 40 -2.12 -9.60 -6.19
N ASP A 41 -1.47 -8.90 -7.12
CA ASP A 41 -2.09 -7.83 -7.92
C ASP A 41 -3.12 -8.41 -8.90
N ARG A 42 -4.16 -7.62 -9.19
CA ARG A 42 -5.18 -7.99 -10.17
C ARG A 42 -4.55 -8.03 -11.57
N PRO A 43 -4.57 -9.19 -12.27
CA PRO A 43 -4.14 -9.30 -13.66
C PRO A 43 -4.90 -8.30 -14.54
N ARG A 44 -4.24 -7.74 -15.55
CA ARG A 44 -4.83 -6.67 -16.37
C ARG A 44 -5.86 -7.19 -17.36
N GLY A 45 -5.79 -8.48 -17.73
CA GLY A 45 -6.87 -9.23 -18.38
C GLY A 45 -7.23 -8.80 -19.81
N THR A 46 -6.58 -7.78 -20.36
CA THR A 46 -6.72 -7.40 -21.77
C THR A 46 -5.54 -7.93 -22.57
N ALA A 47 -5.78 -8.35 -23.82
CA ALA A 47 -4.71 -8.78 -24.72
C ALA A 47 -3.66 -7.68 -24.98
N ALA A 48 -4.01 -6.40 -24.78
CA ALA A 48 -3.09 -5.27 -24.91
C ALA A 48 -2.17 -5.10 -23.70
N ASP A 49 -2.58 -5.61 -22.54
CA ASP A 49 -1.82 -5.53 -21.29
C ASP A 49 -1.15 -6.86 -20.90
N ALA A 50 -1.34 -7.93 -21.69
CA ALA A 50 -0.73 -9.24 -21.45
C ALA A 50 0.80 -9.21 -21.41
N GLU A 51 1.44 -8.26 -22.11
CA GLU A 51 2.90 -8.04 -22.04
C GLU A 51 3.36 -7.41 -20.71
N ARG A 52 2.44 -6.84 -19.92
CA ARG A 52 2.70 -6.24 -18.61
C ARG A 52 2.31 -7.15 -17.45
N ASP A 53 1.56 -8.21 -17.70
CA ASP A 53 1.28 -9.22 -16.70
C ASP A 53 2.55 -10.09 -16.52
N PRO A 54 2.89 -10.46 -15.28
CA PRO A 54 4.14 -11.17 -15.00
C PRO A 54 4.14 -12.54 -15.67
N ASP A 55 5.27 -12.90 -16.28
CA ASP A 55 5.53 -14.29 -16.67
C ASP A 55 5.58 -15.15 -15.40
N PRO A 56 4.69 -16.13 -15.21
CA PRO A 56 4.65 -16.92 -13.99
C PRO A 56 5.94 -17.71 -13.74
N THR A 57 6.65 -18.11 -14.79
CA THR A 57 7.94 -18.82 -14.66
C THR A 57 8.97 -17.91 -14.04
N VAL A 58 9.10 -16.69 -14.59
CA VAL A 58 10.03 -15.67 -14.08
C VAL A 58 9.65 -15.28 -12.65
N LEU A 59 8.35 -15.15 -12.36
CA LEU A 59 7.85 -14.86 -11.03
C LEU A 59 8.29 -15.94 -10.01
N GLY A 60 8.14 -17.22 -10.35
CA GLY A 60 8.57 -18.34 -9.51
C GLY A 60 10.08 -18.35 -9.28
N GLU A 61 10.88 -18.07 -10.32
CA GLU A 61 12.34 -17.96 -10.21
C GLU A 61 12.76 -16.82 -9.27
N VAL A 62 12.15 -15.63 -9.41
CA VAL A 62 12.44 -14.47 -8.56
C VAL A 62 12.07 -14.75 -7.10
N ILE A 63 10.91 -15.36 -6.85
CA ILE A 63 10.48 -15.73 -5.49
C ILE A 63 11.48 -16.71 -4.88
N GLY A 64 11.87 -17.75 -5.61
CA GLY A 64 12.84 -18.74 -5.14
C GLY A 64 14.22 -18.14 -4.81
N GLU A 65 14.77 -17.32 -5.72
CA GLU A 65 16.07 -16.67 -5.52
C GLU A 65 16.04 -15.69 -4.34
N ALA A 66 15.01 -14.85 -4.26
CA ALA A 66 14.89 -13.84 -3.21
C ALA A 66 14.64 -14.50 -1.84
N ALA A 67 13.77 -15.52 -1.76
CA ALA A 67 13.51 -16.27 -0.54
C ALA A 67 14.77 -16.97 0.00
N ALA A 68 15.55 -17.60 -0.88
CA ALA A 68 16.82 -18.23 -0.47
C ALA A 68 17.82 -17.21 0.09
N ALA A 69 17.98 -16.06 -0.58
CA ALA A 69 18.89 -15.00 -0.13
C ALA A 69 18.44 -14.38 1.21
N VAL A 70 17.13 -14.25 1.44
CA VAL A 70 16.57 -13.82 2.73
C VAL A 70 16.79 -14.88 3.82
N ALA A 71 16.59 -16.16 3.50
CA ALA A 71 16.77 -17.27 4.43
C ALA A 71 18.23 -17.38 4.91
N ASP A 72 19.18 -17.31 3.98
CA ASP A 72 20.62 -17.35 4.26
C ASP A 72 21.10 -16.14 5.08
N GLY A 73 20.42 -15.00 4.92
CA GLY A 73 20.76 -13.74 5.57
C GLY A 73 20.45 -13.67 7.08
N ASP A 74 19.52 -14.48 7.59
CA ASP A 74 19.13 -14.47 9.01
C ASP A 74 19.54 -15.78 9.73
N ALA A 75 20.79 -16.19 9.51
CA ALA A 75 21.43 -17.38 10.08
C ALA A 75 21.49 -17.45 11.63
N ASP A 76 20.87 -16.52 12.34
CA ASP A 76 20.66 -16.57 13.79
C ASP A 76 19.24 -17.09 14.08
N GLY A 77 19.10 -18.42 14.28
CA GLY A 77 17.96 -19.04 14.98
C GLY A 77 17.22 -20.20 14.26
N ASP A 78 17.62 -21.44 14.52
CA ASP A 78 16.79 -22.61 14.17
C ASP A 78 15.81 -22.90 15.33
N ASP A 79 14.66 -22.23 15.34
CA ASP A 79 13.74 -22.17 16.50
C ASP A 79 12.31 -22.67 16.20
N GLY A 80 12.05 -23.26 15.03
CA GLY A 80 10.71 -23.72 14.63
C GLY A 80 9.92 -22.76 13.74
N ARG A 81 10.63 -21.90 12.99
CA ARG A 81 10.07 -21.00 11.97
C ARG A 81 9.48 -21.76 10.78
N SER A 82 8.51 -21.16 10.11
CA SER A 82 7.99 -21.67 8.85
C SER A 82 9.10 -21.69 7.79
N ASP A 83 9.18 -22.78 7.03
CA ASP A 83 10.24 -23.02 6.05
C ASP A 83 10.02 -22.12 4.81
N LEU A 84 10.57 -20.90 4.84
CA LEU A 84 10.44 -19.92 3.75
C LEU A 84 10.98 -20.47 2.42
N THR A 85 12.13 -21.14 2.44
CA THR A 85 12.75 -21.71 1.23
C THR A 85 11.92 -22.88 0.70
N GLY A 86 11.40 -23.74 1.57
CA GLY A 86 10.51 -24.83 1.19
C GLY A 86 9.18 -24.33 0.63
N ALA A 87 8.59 -23.30 1.24
CA ALA A 87 7.38 -22.65 0.72
C ALA A 87 7.63 -22.05 -0.67
N ALA A 88 8.75 -21.35 -0.86
CA ALA A 88 9.12 -20.74 -2.14
C ALA A 88 9.37 -21.79 -3.24
N ALA A 89 10.01 -22.91 -2.91
CA ALA A 89 10.18 -24.02 -3.85
C ALA A 89 8.83 -24.59 -4.30
N ALA A 90 7.85 -24.68 -3.40
CA ALA A 90 6.52 -25.18 -3.72
C ALA A 90 5.71 -24.24 -4.63
N VAL A 91 6.05 -22.94 -4.67
CA VAL A 91 5.43 -21.97 -5.60
C VAL A 91 5.80 -22.31 -7.05
N ALA A 92 7.08 -22.58 -7.32
CA ALA A 92 7.55 -22.88 -8.67
C ALA A 92 6.86 -24.12 -9.27
N ASP A 93 6.55 -25.13 -8.44
CA ASP A 93 5.84 -26.34 -8.86
C ASP A 93 4.35 -26.13 -9.16
N ARG A 94 3.78 -25.00 -8.70
CA ARG A 94 2.33 -24.74 -8.73
C ARG A 94 1.94 -23.57 -9.63
N LEU A 95 2.89 -22.73 -10.02
CA LEU A 95 2.65 -21.66 -10.99
C LEU A 95 2.39 -22.28 -12.37
N PRO A 96 1.34 -21.83 -13.08
CA PRO A 96 1.07 -22.31 -14.43
C PRO A 96 2.04 -21.65 -15.44
N ASP A 97 2.40 -22.36 -16.51
CA ASP A 97 3.31 -21.83 -17.55
C ASP A 97 2.69 -20.68 -18.40
N ASP A 98 1.40 -20.41 -18.26
CA ASP A 98 0.64 -19.43 -19.05
C ASP A 98 0.04 -18.34 -18.15
N PRO A 99 0.32 -17.04 -18.41
CA PRO A 99 -0.28 -15.92 -17.68
C PRO A 99 -1.81 -15.98 -17.63
N THR A 100 -2.45 -16.44 -18.70
CA THR A 100 -3.93 -16.55 -18.75
C THR A 100 -4.45 -17.61 -17.77
N ALA A 101 -3.69 -18.68 -17.52
CA ALA A 101 -4.06 -19.69 -16.53
C ALA A 101 -3.90 -19.16 -15.10
N LEU A 102 -2.89 -18.32 -14.85
CA LEU A 102 -2.73 -17.62 -13.58
C LEU A 102 -3.91 -16.67 -13.35
N GLU A 103 -4.28 -15.86 -14.35
CA GLU A 103 -5.43 -14.95 -14.29
C GLU A 103 -6.73 -15.68 -13.96
N ARG A 104 -7.03 -16.79 -14.64
CA ARG A 104 -8.23 -17.58 -14.35
C ARG A 104 -8.23 -18.11 -12.92
N THR A 105 -7.07 -18.49 -12.40
CA THR A 105 -6.95 -18.97 -11.02
C THR A 105 -7.12 -17.82 -10.02
N PHE A 106 -6.60 -16.64 -10.37
CA PHE A 106 -6.79 -15.42 -9.59
C PHE A 106 -8.28 -15.08 -9.49
N ALA A 107 -8.98 -15.04 -10.64
CA ALA A 107 -10.41 -14.74 -10.69
C ALA A 107 -11.26 -15.73 -9.90
N ARG A 108 -10.89 -17.01 -9.86
CA ARG A 108 -11.57 -18.01 -9.01
C ARG A 108 -11.32 -17.83 -7.52
N THR A 109 -10.13 -17.34 -7.15
CA THR A 109 -9.72 -17.24 -5.73
C THR A 109 -10.17 -15.92 -5.10
N PHE A 110 -10.05 -14.81 -5.85
CA PHE A 110 -10.26 -13.45 -5.35
C PHE A 110 -11.37 -12.67 -6.10
N GLY A 111 -12.04 -13.30 -7.07
CA GLY A 111 -13.07 -12.63 -7.88
C GLY A 111 -14.40 -12.49 -7.15
N VAL A 112 -14.98 -11.28 -7.23
CA VAL A 112 -16.22 -10.87 -6.53
C VAL A 112 -17.44 -11.75 -6.85
N GLU A 113 -17.44 -12.45 -7.99
CA GLU A 113 -18.56 -13.28 -8.45
C GLU A 113 -18.56 -14.71 -7.86
N THR A 114 -17.56 -15.07 -7.05
CA THR A 114 -17.45 -16.42 -6.48
C THR A 114 -17.90 -16.42 -5.02
N ASP A 115 -18.91 -17.24 -4.69
CA ASP A 115 -19.27 -17.51 -3.29
C ASP A 115 -18.03 -18.04 -2.53
N GLY A 116 -17.65 -17.37 -1.44
CA GLY A 116 -16.45 -17.73 -0.67
C GLY A 116 -15.12 -17.18 -1.21
N ALA A 117 -15.16 -16.18 -2.11
CA ALA A 117 -13.95 -15.48 -2.56
C ALA A 117 -13.17 -14.87 -1.39
N VAL A 118 -11.85 -15.03 -1.44
CA VAL A 118 -10.93 -14.46 -0.46
C VAL A 118 -10.80 -12.97 -0.73
N ASP A 119 -10.87 -12.18 0.33
CA ASP A 119 -10.75 -10.74 0.22
C ASP A 119 -9.27 -10.34 0.23
N ARG A 120 -8.87 -9.39 -0.60
CA ARG A 120 -7.48 -8.93 -0.71
C ARG A 120 -7.21 -7.66 0.06
N TYR A 121 -8.17 -7.19 0.86
CA TYR A 121 -8.12 -5.90 1.53
C TYR A 121 -8.09 -6.06 3.05
N GLU A 122 -7.20 -5.33 3.74
CA GLU A 122 -7.04 -5.36 5.20
C GLU A 122 -8.38 -5.19 5.93
N VAL A 123 -9.20 -4.22 5.50
CA VAL A 123 -10.46 -3.89 6.19
C VAL A 123 -11.51 -5.02 6.15
N ALA A 124 -11.33 -6.01 5.29
CA ALA A 124 -12.17 -7.20 5.27
C ALA A 124 -11.88 -8.15 6.44
N TYR A 125 -10.67 -8.10 6.97
CA TYR A 125 -10.20 -8.89 8.10
C TYR A 125 -10.28 -8.12 9.41
N ALA A 126 -10.13 -6.81 9.33
CA ALA A 126 -10.02 -5.98 10.51
C ALA A 126 -11.35 -5.89 11.28
N PRO A 127 -11.33 -6.02 12.62
CA PRO A 127 -12.54 -5.86 13.43
C PRO A 127 -12.98 -4.39 13.42
N GLY A 128 -14.27 -4.15 13.27
CA GLY A 128 -14.84 -2.81 13.41
C GLY A 128 -15.93 -2.47 12.40
N GLY A 129 -16.60 -1.35 12.62
CA GLY A 129 -17.55 -0.78 11.67
C GLY A 129 -16.87 0.12 10.63
N VAL A 130 -17.68 0.67 9.73
CA VAL A 130 -17.25 1.50 8.58
C VAL A 130 -16.25 2.59 8.97
N THR A 131 -16.48 3.33 10.06
CA THR A 131 -15.60 4.42 10.50
C THR A 131 -14.19 3.91 10.83
N VAL A 132 -14.06 2.83 11.60
CA VAL A 132 -12.76 2.25 11.96
C VAL A 132 -12.02 1.77 10.72
N ASN A 133 -12.74 1.18 9.77
CA ASN A 133 -12.16 0.73 8.51
C ASN A 133 -11.72 1.90 7.61
N THR A 134 -12.44 3.03 7.67
CA THR A 134 -12.04 4.25 6.95
C THR A 134 -10.78 4.85 7.53
N ASP A 135 -10.67 4.84 8.87
CA ASP A 135 -9.48 5.32 9.57
C ASP A 135 -8.25 4.46 9.24
N ARG A 136 -8.39 3.13 9.18
CA ARG A 136 -7.29 2.22 8.76
C ARG A 136 -6.77 2.49 7.36
N MET A 137 -7.67 2.64 6.39
CA MET A 137 -7.27 2.99 5.02
C MET A 137 -6.58 4.36 4.96
N ALA A 138 -7.03 5.31 5.78
CA ALA A 138 -6.41 6.63 5.87
C ALA A 138 -5.03 6.59 6.52
N ASP A 139 -4.83 5.68 7.48
CA ASP A 139 -3.57 5.41 8.17
C ASP A 139 -2.54 4.80 7.23
N ALA A 140 -2.89 3.72 6.51
CA ALA A 140 -2.04 3.13 5.47
C ALA A 140 -1.65 4.17 4.40
N ALA A 141 -2.62 4.94 3.90
CA ALA A 141 -2.34 6.03 2.96
C ALA A 141 -1.49 7.17 3.59
N GLY A 142 -1.52 7.32 4.92
CA GLY A 142 -0.68 8.23 5.68
C GLY A 142 0.79 7.82 5.64
N PHE A 143 1.08 6.53 5.80
CA PHE A 143 2.42 5.97 5.58
C PHE A 143 2.91 6.28 4.16
N TYR A 144 2.10 6.01 3.14
CA TYR A 144 2.51 6.23 1.75
C TYR A 144 2.90 7.69 1.50
N ARG A 145 2.06 8.64 1.95
CA ARG A 145 2.33 10.07 1.82
C ARG A 145 3.58 10.53 2.59
N ALA A 146 3.88 9.92 3.73
CA ALA A 146 5.08 10.24 4.51
C ALA A 146 6.37 9.91 3.74
N PHE A 147 6.29 8.96 2.80
CA PHE A 147 7.38 8.58 1.90
C PHE A 147 7.25 9.18 0.49
N GLY A 148 6.34 10.15 0.31
CA GLY A 148 6.14 10.83 -0.97
C GLY A 148 5.45 9.97 -2.04
N LEU A 149 4.72 8.94 -1.61
CA LEU A 149 3.96 8.06 -2.49
C LEU A 149 2.47 8.40 -2.44
N GLU A 150 1.81 8.22 -3.57
CA GLU A 150 0.36 8.31 -3.73
C GLU A 150 -0.10 7.17 -4.64
N ASN A 151 -1.34 6.71 -4.45
CA ASN A 151 -1.92 5.76 -5.39
C ASN A 151 -2.00 6.39 -6.78
N ALA A 152 -1.65 5.61 -7.81
CA ALA A 152 -1.70 6.09 -9.18
C ALA A 152 -3.12 6.54 -9.57
N ASP A 153 -3.23 7.56 -10.42
CA ASP A 153 -4.50 7.94 -11.01
C ASP A 153 -5.10 6.75 -11.78
N GLY A 154 -6.31 6.36 -11.42
CA GLY A 154 -6.95 5.16 -11.99
C GLY A 154 -6.38 3.84 -11.48
N ALA A 155 -5.72 3.83 -10.31
CA ALA A 155 -5.33 2.61 -9.62
C ALA A 155 -6.50 1.62 -9.54
N ARG A 156 -6.20 0.34 -9.84
CA ARG A 156 -7.21 -0.73 -9.90
C ARG A 156 -7.62 -1.23 -8.51
N ASP A 157 -6.80 -0.96 -7.51
CA ASP A 157 -6.95 -1.42 -6.13
C ASP A 157 -6.87 -0.24 -5.15
N ARG A 158 -7.41 -0.47 -3.96
CA ARG A 158 -7.44 0.47 -2.84
C ARG A 158 -6.14 0.43 -2.05
N ALA A 159 -5.91 1.46 -1.24
CA ALA A 159 -4.70 1.62 -0.44
C ALA A 159 -4.43 0.49 0.57
N ASP A 160 -5.43 -0.30 0.96
CA ASP A 160 -5.32 -1.41 1.92
C ASP A 160 -5.29 -2.78 1.22
N ALA A 161 -5.05 -2.82 -0.09
CA ALA A 161 -4.87 -4.07 -0.80
C ALA A 161 -3.51 -4.70 -0.44
N ILE A 162 -3.46 -6.02 -0.28
CA ILE A 162 -2.20 -6.71 0.04
C ILE A 162 -1.09 -6.39 -0.98
N SER A 163 -1.41 -6.28 -2.28
CA SER A 163 -0.43 -5.90 -3.30
C SER A 163 0.16 -4.51 -3.05
N VAL A 164 -0.68 -3.53 -2.72
CA VAL A 164 -0.28 -2.14 -2.47
C VAL A 164 0.54 -2.03 -1.18
N GLU A 165 0.16 -2.73 -0.11
CA GLU A 165 0.92 -2.77 1.14
C GLU A 165 2.32 -3.39 0.94
N LEU A 166 2.41 -4.46 0.14
CA LEU A 166 3.69 -5.11 -0.16
C LEU A 166 4.57 -4.28 -1.10
N GLU A 167 4.00 -3.58 -2.09
CA GLU A 167 4.72 -2.60 -2.92
C GLU A 167 5.34 -1.49 -2.06
N PHE A 168 4.62 -1.03 -1.03
CA PHE A 168 5.17 -0.05 -0.09
C PHE A 168 6.34 -0.63 0.71
N CYS A 169 6.23 -1.86 1.22
CA CYS A 169 7.36 -2.52 1.89
C CYS A 169 8.58 -2.71 0.97
N SER A 170 8.35 -3.04 -0.31
CA SER A 170 9.38 -3.10 -1.36
C SER A 170 10.09 -1.75 -1.51
N HIS A 171 9.32 -0.65 -1.57
CA HIS A 171 9.86 0.70 -1.62
C HIS A 171 10.73 1.04 -0.41
N LEU A 172 10.26 0.75 0.81
CA LEU A 172 11.03 1.00 2.04
C LEU A 172 12.34 0.20 2.06
N ALA A 173 12.32 -1.06 1.60
CA ALA A 173 13.53 -1.87 1.50
C ALA A 173 14.55 -1.29 0.51
N ALA A 174 14.10 -0.85 -0.67
CA ALA A 174 14.95 -0.19 -1.66
C ALA A 174 15.53 1.14 -1.13
N GLN A 175 14.71 1.96 -0.47
CA GLN A 175 15.15 3.22 0.12
C GLN A 175 16.18 3.00 1.22
N ARG A 176 15.99 1.97 2.06
CA ARG A 176 16.96 1.61 3.11
C ARG A 176 18.30 1.17 2.50
N ALA A 177 18.28 0.35 1.45
CA ALA A 177 19.49 -0.04 0.73
C ALA A 177 20.23 1.19 0.15
N TYR A 178 19.50 2.11 -0.47
CA TYR A 178 20.07 3.35 -0.99
C TYR A 178 20.74 4.20 0.11
N LEU A 179 20.02 4.46 1.20
CA LEU A 179 20.53 5.29 2.30
C LEU A 179 21.75 4.66 2.99
N ARG A 180 21.85 3.33 3.02
CA ARG A 180 23.04 2.62 3.52
C ARG A 180 24.27 2.91 2.66
N GLU A 181 24.12 2.89 1.33
CA GLU A 181 25.23 3.17 0.41
C GLU A 181 25.64 4.65 0.43
N GLU A 182 24.69 5.56 0.68
CA GLU A 182 24.97 6.98 0.93
C GLU A 182 25.57 7.25 2.32
N GLY A 183 25.61 6.25 3.21
CA GLY A 183 26.10 6.41 4.58
C GLY A 183 25.18 7.25 5.48
N ASP A 184 23.92 7.44 5.10
CA ASP A 184 22.92 8.17 5.90
C ASP A 184 22.30 7.27 6.98
N GLY A 185 23.04 7.10 8.08
CA GLY A 185 22.59 6.29 9.21
C GLY A 185 21.27 6.76 9.83
N THR A 186 21.02 8.07 9.88
CA THR A 186 19.76 8.61 10.42
C THR A 186 18.58 8.32 9.48
N GLY A 187 18.80 8.42 8.17
CA GLY A 187 17.81 7.99 7.18
C GLY A 187 17.50 6.50 7.30
N VAL A 188 18.53 5.66 7.42
CA VAL A 188 18.36 4.20 7.62
C VAL A 188 17.54 3.88 8.86
N GLU A 189 17.81 4.53 9.99
CA GLU A 189 17.03 4.38 11.23
C GLU A 189 15.56 4.74 11.01
N ARG A 190 15.27 5.89 10.39
CA ARG A 190 13.89 6.32 10.12
C ARG A 190 13.11 5.35 9.23
N VAL A 191 13.73 4.86 8.16
CA VAL A 191 13.10 3.88 7.26
C VAL A 191 12.90 2.54 7.97
N THR A 192 13.84 2.15 8.83
CA THR A 192 13.74 0.93 9.67
C THR A 192 12.55 1.04 10.61
N ASP A 193 12.44 2.13 11.36
CA ASP A 193 11.33 2.37 12.30
C ASP A 193 9.97 2.40 11.59
N ALA A 194 9.90 3.05 10.43
CA ALA A 194 8.66 3.07 9.63
C ALA A 194 8.29 1.69 9.07
N THR A 195 9.27 0.89 8.66
CA THR A 195 9.02 -0.49 8.20
C THR A 195 8.49 -1.34 9.35
N ALA A 196 9.11 -1.25 10.53
CA ALA A 196 8.69 -1.96 11.72
C ALA A 196 7.25 -1.62 12.11
N ALA A 197 6.93 -0.32 12.18
CA ALA A 197 5.58 0.15 12.48
C ALA A 197 4.55 -0.33 11.43
N PHE A 198 4.88 -0.28 10.14
CA PHE A 198 3.96 -0.72 9.10
C PHE A 198 3.69 -2.24 9.16
N ILE A 199 4.69 -3.05 9.50
CA ILE A 199 4.51 -4.49 9.73
C ILE A 199 3.65 -4.74 10.97
N GLU A 200 3.92 -4.03 12.08
CA GLU A 200 3.21 -4.18 13.35
C GLU A 200 1.73 -3.77 13.25
N ASP A 201 1.45 -2.64 12.59
CA ASP A 201 0.14 -2.02 12.57
C ASP A 201 -0.74 -2.44 11.38
N HIS A 202 -0.13 -2.92 10.29
CA HIS A 202 -0.84 -3.36 9.06
C HIS A 202 -0.53 -4.82 8.71
N VAL A 203 0.40 -5.07 7.77
CA VAL A 203 0.59 -6.36 7.08
C VAL A 203 0.67 -7.54 8.06
N GLY A 204 1.40 -7.40 9.16
CA GLY A 204 1.59 -8.45 10.16
C GLY A 204 0.32 -8.87 10.90
N ARG A 205 -0.70 -8.01 10.97
CA ARG A 205 -1.95 -8.28 11.72
C ARG A 205 -2.90 -9.19 10.95
N TRP A 206 -2.95 -9.07 9.63
CA TRP A 206 -4.02 -9.70 8.85
C TRP A 206 -3.52 -10.78 7.89
N VAL A 207 -2.23 -10.76 7.52
CA VAL A 207 -1.63 -11.79 6.66
C VAL A 207 -1.84 -13.23 7.17
N PRO A 208 -1.69 -13.56 8.46
CA PRO A 208 -1.93 -14.92 8.93
C PRO A 208 -3.36 -15.42 8.64
N ARG A 209 -4.37 -14.55 8.84
CA ARG A 209 -5.77 -14.89 8.53
C ARG A 209 -6.05 -14.89 7.03
N PHE A 210 -5.48 -13.95 6.27
CA PHE A 210 -5.56 -13.95 4.82
C PHE A 210 -4.99 -15.25 4.23
N ALA A 211 -3.81 -15.68 4.69
CA ALA A 211 -3.20 -16.93 4.25
C ALA A 211 -4.06 -18.16 4.59
N ALA A 212 -4.67 -18.17 5.78
CA ALA A 212 -5.63 -19.20 6.16
C ALA A 212 -6.85 -19.23 5.22
N ASP A 213 -7.46 -18.08 4.91
CA ASP A 213 -8.58 -17.98 3.97
C ASP A 213 -8.18 -18.48 2.56
N VAL A 214 -7.01 -18.09 2.05
CA VAL A 214 -6.49 -18.56 0.75
C VAL A 214 -6.35 -20.09 0.74
N ARG A 215 -5.80 -20.68 1.81
CA ARG A 215 -5.66 -22.13 1.94
C ARG A 215 -7.01 -22.85 2.03
N GLU A 216 -8.01 -22.24 2.67
CA GLU A 216 -9.35 -22.80 2.84
C GLU A 216 -10.19 -22.71 1.55
N ALA A 217 -10.07 -21.60 0.82
CA ALA A 217 -10.90 -21.31 -0.36
C ALA A 217 -10.34 -21.91 -1.66
N ALA A 218 -9.02 -21.99 -1.81
CA ALA A 218 -8.42 -22.49 -3.04
C ALA A 218 -8.28 -24.02 -3.03
N ASP A 219 -8.82 -24.67 -4.06
CA ASP A 219 -8.65 -26.11 -4.34
C ASP A 219 -7.23 -26.42 -4.87
N GLY A 220 -6.20 -25.98 -4.13
CA GLY A 220 -4.80 -26.01 -4.56
C GLY A 220 -4.43 -24.88 -5.53
N GLY A 221 -3.45 -25.13 -6.41
CA GLY A 221 -2.90 -24.12 -7.31
C GLY A 221 -1.85 -23.21 -6.65
N PRO A 222 -1.46 -22.11 -7.32
CA PRO A 222 -0.36 -21.26 -6.88
C PRO A 222 -0.66 -20.44 -5.63
N PHE A 223 -1.90 -20.00 -5.41
CA PHE A 223 -2.20 -19.04 -4.34
C PHE A 223 -2.02 -19.57 -2.92
N PRO A 224 -2.40 -20.82 -2.57
CA PRO A 224 -2.02 -21.40 -1.29
C PRO A 224 -0.50 -21.40 -1.05
N ALA A 225 0.30 -21.69 -2.08
CA ALA A 225 1.75 -21.69 -1.98
C ALA A 225 2.32 -20.27 -1.82
N LEU A 226 1.78 -19.30 -2.56
CA LEU A 226 2.14 -17.89 -2.43
C LEU A 226 1.76 -17.34 -1.05
N ALA A 227 0.61 -17.77 -0.51
CA ALA A 227 0.17 -17.43 0.84
C ALA A 227 1.10 -18.01 1.89
N ASP A 228 1.57 -19.25 1.73
CA ASP A 228 2.56 -19.87 2.63
C ASP A 228 3.88 -19.08 2.63
N VAL A 229 4.35 -18.63 1.46
CA VAL A 229 5.56 -17.77 1.36
C VAL A 229 5.32 -16.42 2.03
N LEU A 230 4.19 -15.79 1.78
CA LEU A 230 3.84 -14.49 2.36
C LEU A 230 3.76 -14.56 3.88
N GLU A 231 3.04 -15.54 4.42
CA GLU A 231 2.91 -15.78 5.88
C GLU A 231 4.29 -16.01 6.50
N ALA A 232 5.11 -16.88 5.90
CA ALA A 232 6.47 -17.16 6.38
C ALA A 232 7.41 -15.95 6.33
N PHE A 233 7.29 -15.13 5.27
CA PHE A 233 8.14 -13.96 5.10
C PHE A 233 7.77 -12.84 6.06
N VAL A 234 6.47 -12.59 6.27
CA VAL A 234 5.98 -11.55 7.18
C VAL A 234 6.29 -11.89 8.64
N ASP A 235 6.13 -13.15 9.04
CA ASP A 235 6.54 -13.65 10.37
C ASP A 235 8.03 -13.37 10.62
N ARG A 236 8.87 -13.69 9.64
CA ARG A 236 10.32 -13.44 9.70
C ARG A 236 10.68 -11.94 9.71
N GLU A 237 9.89 -11.10 9.04
CA GLU A 237 10.09 -9.65 9.07
C GLU A 237 9.67 -9.07 10.43
N ALA A 238 8.56 -9.52 11.01
CA ALA A 238 8.15 -9.14 12.37
C ALA A 238 9.25 -9.47 13.40
N ASP A 239 9.79 -10.69 13.35
CA ASP A 239 10.93 -11.11 14.16
C ASP A 239 12.16 -10.22 13.96
N ARG A 240 12.52 -9.93 12.70
CA ARG A 240 13.68 -9.12 12.36
C ARG A 240 13.59 -7.72 12.95
N PHE A 241 12.40 -7.12 12.94
CA PHE A 241 12.17 -5.80 13.52
C PHE A 241 11.85 -5.84 15.02
N GLY A 242 11.65 -7.03 15.60
CA GLY A 242 11.34 -7.21 17.02
C GLY A 242 9.95 -6.69 17.40
N VAL A 243 8.99 -6.80 16.47
CA VAL A 243 7.58 -6.38 16.67
C VAL A 243 6.69 -7.61 16.85
N ASP A 244 5.55 -7.44 17.53
CA ASP A 244 4.58 -8.51 17.82
C ASP A 244 3.18 -8.07 17.37
N PRO A 245 2.85 -8.20 16.06
CA PRO A 245 1.59 -7.72 15.51
C PRO A 245 0.38 -8.37 16.19
N GLU A 246 -0.62 -7.57 16.55
CA GLU A 246 -1.88 -8.11 17.09
C GLU A 246 -2.73 -8.71 15.96
N VAL A 247 -2.59 -10.03 15.79
CA VAL A 247 -3.22 -10.79 14.70
C VAL A 247 -4.75 -10.82 14.80
N PHE A 248 -5.43 -10.61 13.68
CA PHE A 248 -6.88 -10.72 13.60
C PHE A 248 -7.34 -12.19 13.67
N GLU A 249 -8.03 -12.55 14.75
CA GLU A 249 -8.43 -13.94 15.04
C GLU A 249 -9.42 -14.53 14.02
N ALA A 250 -10.32 -13.70 13.49
CA ALA A 250 -11.34 -14.14 12.55
C ALA A 250 -11.81 -13.00 11.64
N ARG A 251 -12.20 -13.36 10.42
CA ARG A 251 -12.96 -12.47 9.55
C ARG A 251 -14.32 -12.15 10.19
N PRO A 252 -14.72 -10.87 10.32
CA PRO A 252 -16.03 -10.53 10.87
C PRO A 252 -17.17 -11.15 10.05
N ASP A 253 -18.17 -11.72 10.73
CA ASP A 253 -19.41 -12.20 10.09
C ASP A 253 -20.26 -11.01 9.63
N GLY A 254 -20.34 -10.78 8.33
CA GLY A 254 -21.25 -9.78 7.74
C GLY A 254 -20.72 -9.19 6.44
N PRO A 255 -21.59 -8.57 5.62
CA PRO A 255 -21.14 -7.96 4.38
C PRO A 255 -20.28 -6.74 4.74
N VAL A 256 -19.04 -6.71 4.23
CA VAL A 256 -18.24 -5.48 4.10
C VAL A 256 -18.83 -4.50 3.06
N GLU A 257 -20.06 -4.73 2.60
CA GLU A 257 -20.76 -4.02 1.51
C GLU A 257 -21.00 -2.51 1.74
N SER A 258 -20.52 -1.92 2.84
CA SER A 258 -20.75 -0.49 3.11
C SER A 258 -19.64 0.45 2.63
N LEU A 259 -18.60 -0.01 1.91
CA LEU A 259 -17.56 0.87 1.36
C LEU A 259 -17.54 0.94 -0.18
N THR A 260 -18.26 0.07 -0.87
CA THR A 260 -18.42 0.09 -2.33
C THR A 260 -19.77 0.64 -2.78
N GLY A 261 -20.54 1.25 -1.87
CA GLY A 261 -21.91 1.72 -2.05
C GLY A 261 -22.09 2.73 -3.19
N VAL A 262 -22.21 2.21 -4.41
CA VAL A 262 -22.77 2.88 -5.56
C VAL A 262 -24.12 2.21 -5.82
N ASP A 263 -25.16 2.69 -5.15
CA ASP A 263 -26.51 2.30 -5.50
C ASP A 263 -26.98 3.17 -6.66
N THR A 264 -27.37 2.53 -7.75
CA THR A 264 -28.05 3.21 -8.85
C THR A 264 -29.56 3.12 -8.60
N ASP A 265 -30.25 4.26 -8.56
CA ASP A 265 -31.70 4.24 -8.49
C ASP A 265 -32.34 3.70 -9.78
N ALA A 266 -33.65 3.47 -9.76
CA ALA A 266 -34.40 2.94 -10.90
C ALA A 266 -34.34 3.85 -12.16
N ASP A 267 -33.83 5.08 -12.03
CA ASP A 267 -33.65 6.05 -13.10
C ASP A 267 -32.17 6.18 -13.55
N GLY A 268 -31.28 5.34 -13.03
CA GLY A 268 -29.88 5.32 -13.46
C GLY A 268 -28.99 6.38 -12.80
N ARG A 269 -29.43 7.00 -11.69
CA ARG A 269 -28.63 7.99 -10.95
C ARG A 269 -27.90 7.36 -9.77
N LEU A 270 -26.65 7.76 -9.59
CA LEU A 270 -25.78 7.32 -8.51
C LEU A 270 -26.20 7.99 -7.20
N ASN A 271 -26.56 7.20 -6.19
CA ASN A 271 -26.80 7.69 -4.84
C ASN A 271 -25.66 7.24 -3.92
N VAL A 272 -24.90 8.22 -3.41
CA VAL A 272 -24.00 8.03 -2.27
C VAL A 272 -24.81 8.30 -1.02
N SER A 273 -25.31 7.26 -0.36
CA SER A 273 -26.02 7.40 0.91
C SER A 273 -25.05 7.25 2.07
N CYS A 274 -24.64 8.37 2.67
CA CYS A 274 -24.11 8.35 4.02
C CYS A 274 -25.26 7.94 4.96
N GLY A 275 -25.16 6.75 5.56
CA GLY A 275 -26.17 6.20 6.46
C GLY A 275 -26.43 7.11 7.66
N ALA A 276 -27.40 8.02 7.53
CA ALA A 276 -28.02 8.68 8.67
C ALA A 276 -28.99 7.68 9.32
N GLY A 277 -28.69 7.29 10.55
CA GLY A 277 -29.58 6.45 11.36
C GLY A 277 -30.98 7.05 11.43
N GLY A 278 -31.95 6.37 10.84
CA GLY A 278 -33.37 6.72 10.90
C GLY A 278 -34.03 6.01 12.07
N GLY A 279 -34.41 6.78 13.09
CA GLY A 279 -35.32 6.32 14.14
C GLY A 279 -36.79 6.38 13.72
N ALA A 280 -37.57 5.55 14.41
CA ALA A 280 -39.03 5.53 14.57
C ALA A 280 -39.89 5.09 13.38
N ASP A 281 -40.57 3.94 13.54
CA ASP A 281 -42.02 3.97 13.80
C ASP A 281 -42.52 2.70 14.50
N ALA A 282 -43.49 2.91 15.40
CA ALA A 282 -44.00 1.97 16.38
C ALA A 282 -45.12 1.07 15.84
N SER A 283 -45.25 -0.14 16.38
CA SER A 283 -46.54 -0.76 16.75
C SER A 283 -46.32 -2.01 17.62
N GLY A 284 -46.80 -1.96 18.87
CA GLY A 284 -47.00 -3.14 19.73
C GLY A 284 -48.24 -3.96 19.34
N PRO A 285 -48.55 -5.08 20.03
CA PRO A 285 -48.98 -4.98 21.43
C PRO A 285 -48.34 -5.99 22.40
N ALA A 286 -48.57 -5.71 23.68
CA ALA A 286 -48.03 -6.33 24.88
C ALA A 286 -48.66 -7.69 25.25
N ASP A 287 -47.89 -8.52 25.97
CA ASP A 287 -48.32 -9.15 27.23
C ASP A 287 -47.11 -9.67 28.04
N HIS A 288 -47.12 -9.39 29.35
CA HIS A 288 -46.13 -9.61 30.43
C HIS A 288 -46.05 -11.10 30.92
N PRO A 289 -45.20 -11.54 31.90
CA PRO A 289 -44.47 -10.76 32.93
C PRO A 289 -43.02 -11.18 33.34
N ALA A 290 -42.36 -10.18 33.94
CA ALA A 290 -41.46 -10.17 35.11
C ALA A 290 -40.57 -11.37 35.49
N ALA A 291 -39.26 -11.11 35.52
CA ALA A 291 -38.35 -11.67 36.53
C ALA A 291 -37.52 -10.55 37.16
N THR A 292 -37.53 -10.55 38.48
CA THR A 292 -36.99 -9.55 39.41
C THR A 292 -35.50 -9.79 39.67
N GLY A 293 -34.70 -8.73 39.48
CA GLY A 293 -33.67 -8.23 40.41
C GLY A 293 -32.53 -9.13 40.91
N CYS A 294 -31.30 -8.74 40.58
CA CYS A 294 -30.11 -8.66 41.48
C CYS A 294 -28.95 -8.12 40.62
N GLY A 295 -28.12 -7.14 40.95
CA GLY A 295 -27.94 -6.26 42.10
C GLY A 295 -26.75 -5.36 41.72
N ALA A 296 -26.89 -4.06 41.90
CA ALA A 296 -25.81 -3.10 41.69
C ALA A 296 -24.86 -3.10 42.90
N ALA A 297 -23.58 -3.31 42.65
CA ALA A 297 -22.45 -2.84 43.45
C ALA A 297 -21.54 -2.17 42.41
N GLY A 298 -21.20 -0.89 42.46
CA GLY A 298 -20.57 -0.18 43.55
C GLY A 298 -19.43 0.57 42.88
N ARG A 299 -19.58 1.89 42.72
CA ARG A 299 -18.55 2.78 42.18
C ARG A 299 -17.37 2.80 43.14
N GLU A 300 -16.16 2.65 42.62
CA GLU A 300 -14.98 3.30 43.19
C GLU A 300 -14.20 3.99 42.08
N ASP A 301 -14.02 5.30 42.28
CA ASP A 301 -13.25 6.20 41.44
C ASP A 301 -11.77 5.79 41.46
N PHE A 302 -11.18 5.53 40.29
CA PHE A 302 -9.73 5.50 40.13
C PHE A 302 -9.32 6.54 39.09
N THR A 303 -9.04 7.74 39.60
CA THR A 303 -8.34 8.80 38.89
C THR A 303 -6.89 8.39 38.69
N GLY A 304 -6.54 7.97 37.48
CA GLY A 304 -5.16 7.74 37.06
C GLY A 304 -4.97 8.27 35.65
N SER A 305 -4.45 9.49 35.53
CA SER A 305 -3.92 9.99 34.26
C SER A 305 -2.61 9.26 33.92
N PRO A 306 -2.44 8.78 32.68
CA PRO A 306 -1.16 8.77 31.99
C PRO A 306 -1.14 9.99 31.06
N GLY A 307 -0.27 10.98 31.23
CA GLY A 307 1.17 10.82 31.10
C GLY A 307 1.60 11.40 29.76
N GLN A 308 1.65 12.73 29.68
CA GLN A 308 2.18 13.48 28.53
C GLN A 308 3.62 13.06 28.22
N ARG A 309 3.87 12.58 26.99
CA ARG A 309 5.14 12.65 26.21
C ARG A 309 4.74 12.41 24.74
N ALA A 310 5.20 13.11 23.70
CA ALA A 310 6.13 14.22 23.57
C ALA A 310 5.63 15.13 22.43
N ALA A 311 5.73 16.43 22.64
CA ALA A 311 5.46 17.44 21.62
C ALA A 311 6.53 17.42 20.53
N THR A 312 6.08 17.50 19.28
CA THR A 312 6.89 17.81 18.09
C THR A 312 7.63 19.14 18.28
N PRO A 313 8.94 19.23 17.97
CA PRO A 313 9.63 20.50 17.96
C PRO A 313 9.30 21.25 16.66
N THR A 314 8.51 22.32 16.79
CA THR A 314 8.40 23.37 15.77
C THR A 314 9.77 24.04 15.59
N ALA A 315 10.37 23.86 14.42
CA ALA A 315 11.57 24.59 14.03
C ALA A 315 11.23 26.09 13.89
N GLY A 316 11.83 26.89 14.77
CA GLY A 316 11.78 28.35 14.69
C GLY A 316 12.51 28.86 13.46
N ARG A 317 11.83 29.67 12.66
CA ARG A 317 12.42 30.51 11.62
C ARG A 317 13.36 31.53 12.28
N GLY A 318 14.66 31.28 12.22
CA GLY A 318 15.69 32.28 12.42
C GLY A 318 15.87 33.09 11.13
N THR A 319 15.41 34.33 11.14
CA THR A 319 15.75 35.37 10.17
C THR A 319 17.21 35.79 10.34
N PRO A 320 18.02 35.93 9.27
CA PRO A 320 19.31 36.59 9.38
C PRO A 320 19.13 38.12 9.42
N GLU A 321 19.75 38.76 10.42
CA GLU A 321 19.92 40.22 10.48
C GLU A 321 20.85 40.68 9.35
N PRO A 322 20.49 41.74 8.58
CA PRO A 322 21.42 42.44 7.72
C PRO A 322 22.13 43.57 8.48
N SER A 323 23.45 43.63 8.28
CA SER A 323 24.32 44.71 8.74
C SER A 323 24.02 46.03 8.02
N ASP A 324 23.61 47.06 8.76
CA ASP A 324 23.53 48.43 8.28
C ASP A 324 24.92 49.08 8.23
N GLY A 325 25.30 49.51 7.03
CA GLY A 325 26.46 50.36 6.76
C GLY A 325 26.14 51.28 5.59
N ALA A 326 25.54 52.43 5.89
CA ALA A 326 25.15 53.45 4.93
C ALA A 326 26.36 54.10 4.23
N SER A 327 26.27 54.31 2.92
CA SER A 327 26.90 55.44 2.25
C SER A 327 26.21 55.82 0.93
N GLU A 328 25.51 56.95 1.00
CA GLU A 328 25.36 58.03 0.00
C GLU A 328 24.93 57.74 -1.47
N ARG A 329 23.80 58.36 -1.85
CA ARG A 329 23.35 58.63 -3.24
C ARG A 329 24.17 59.78 -3.87
N PRO A 330 24.20 60.00 -5.20
CA PRO A 330 23.08 60.66 -5.95
C PRO A 330 22.85 60.03 -7.36
N GLY A 331 21.64 59.90 -7.89
CA GLY A 331 20.77 60.97 -8.42
C GLY A 331 20.37 60.61 -9.88
N GLY A 332 19.12 60.87 -10.30
CA GLY A 332 18.69 60.71 -11.70
C GLY A 332 17.23 60.28 -11.86
N THR A 333 16.40 61.20 -12.36
CA THR A 333 14.93 61.20 -12.53
C THR A 333 14.49 60.59 -13.91
N PRO A 334 13.19 60.62 -14.33
CA PRO A 334 12.21 59.51 -14.34
C PRO A 334 11.75 59.02 -15.75
N ASP A 335 10.91 57.96 -15.77
CA ASP A 335 9.79 57.49 -16.68
C ASP A 335 9.69 57.97 -18.16
N PRO A 336 8.98 57.28 -19.11
CA PRO A 336 7.72 56.53 -18.92
C PRO A 336 7.44 55.29 -19.82
N GLU A 337 6.32 54.61 -19.50
CA GLU A 337 5.31 53.97 -20.39
C GLU A 337 5.73 52.86 -21.37
N GLN A 338 5.01 51.72 -21.34
CA GLN A 338 4.09 51.35 -22.44
C GLN A 338 3.13 50.22 -22.04
N GLU A 339 1.86 50.50 -22.31
CA GLU A 339 0.69 49.61 -22.34
C GLU A 339 0.81 48.52 -23.43
N GLY A 340 0.03 47.44 -23.33
CA GLY A 340 -0.06 46.47 -24.43
C GLY A 340 -0.97 45.24 -24.23
N THR A 341 -2.26 45.49 -23.98
CA THR A 341 -3.44 44.82 -24.58
C THR A 341 -3.62 43.29 -24.59
N ALA A 342 -4.82 42.91 -24.12
CA ALA A 342 -5.52 41.63 -24.27
C ALA A 342 -6.15 41.39 -25.66
N GLY A 343 -6.63 40.16 -25.89
CA GLY A 343 -7.63 39.79 -26.92
C GLY A 343 -7.24 38.49 -27.64
N ALA A 344 -7.79 37.31 -27.33
CA ALA A 344 -9.16 36.78 -27.49
C ALA A 344 -9.45 36.17 -28.89
N ALA A 345 -9.78 34.87 -28.84
CA ALA A 345 -10.88 34.16 -29.50
C ALA A 345 -10.82 33.69 -30.98
N ASP A 346 -11.31 32.45 -31.10
CA ASP A 346 -12.22 31.88 -32.10
C ASP A 346 -11.73 31.04 -33.31
N ASP A 347 -12.22 29.78 -33.26
CA ASP A 347 -13.04 29.05 -34.23
C ASP A 347 -12.46 28.09 -35.31
N ASP A 348 -12.93 26.84 -35.17
CA ASP A 348 -13.71 26.03 -36.14
C ASP A 348 -13.02 25.09 -37.17
N ARG A 349 -13.64 23.89 -37.26
CA ARG A 349 -13.78 22.92 -38.36
C ARG A 349 -12.88 21.68 -38.50
N SER A 350 -13.51 20.55 -38.11
CA SER A 350 -13.95 19.43 -38.97
C SER A 350 -13.06 18.94 -40.13
N ALA A 351 -12.64 17.66 -40.06
CA ALA A 351 -12.78 16.72 -41.19
C ALA A 351 -12.67 15.26 -40.71
N SER A 352 -13.58 14.45 -41.25
CA SER A 352 -13.77 13.01 -41.12
C SER A 352 -12.91 12.21 -42.10
N GLU A 353 -12.27 11.14 -41.64
CA GLU A 353 -11.72 10.03 -42.45
C GLU A 353 -12.14 8.73 -41.72
N GLY A 354 -12.71 7.67 -42.30
CA GLY A 354 -12.66 7.15 -43.65
C GLY A 354 -12.24 5.68 -43.58
N LEU A 355 -13.16 4.76 -43.23
CA LEU A 355 -12.93 3.31 -43.15
C LEU A 355 -12.78 2.68 -44.56
N PRO A 356 -11.86 1.71 -44.77
CA PRO A 356 -11.86 0.88 -45.96
C PRO A 356 -12.53 -0.49 -45.74
N SER A 357 -13.41 -0.85 -46.68
CA SER A 357 -14.19 -2.08 -46.77
C SER A 357 -13.40 -3.28 -47.31
N GLU A 358 -13.72 -4.48 -46.82
CA GLU A 358 -13.28 -5.79 -47.34
C GLU A 358 -13.88 -6.13 -48.73
N PRO A 359 -13.20 -6.95 -49.56
CA PRO A 359 -13.76 -7.51 -50.78
C PRO A 359 -14.37 -8.92 -50.58
N PRO A 360 -15.36 -9.32 -51.40
CA PRO A 360 -16.09 -10.57 -51.23
C PRO A 360 -15.33 -11.79 -51.79
N SER A 361 -15.43 -12.92 -51.07
CA SER A 361 -15.01 -14.24 -51.53
C SER A 361 -15.98 -14.79 -52.59
N GLY A 362 -15.42 -15.19 -53.72
CA GLY A 362 -16.00 -16.12 -54.69
C GLY A 362 -15.04 -17.28 -54.89
#